data_AF-A0A2S9YPH4-F1
#
_entry.id   AF-A0A2S9YPH4-F1
#
_cell.length_a   1.000
_cell.length_b   1.000
_cell.length_c   1.000
_cell.angle_alpha   90.00
_cell.angle_beta   90.00
_cell.angle_gamma   90.00
#
_symmetry.space_group_name_H-M   'P 1'
#
loop_
_entity.id
_entity.type
_entity.pdbx_description
1 polymer ?
#
loop_
_entity_poly.entity_id
_entity_poly.type
_entity_poly.pdbx_seq_one_letter_code
_entity_poly.pdbx_strand_id
1 'polypeptide(L)'
;MNTPSKLGPTTHAGRGRVIAFEGVDGAGKSTVLALVAKHLRESGVTVSMPRVGKEHSSKPIREIRRLTRDRSNLSLLPRAESLLYASREAQVLDEHVRPALARGETVLLDRSMLTSIVIGAYGRGLELESCEAIATHASAGLDVDLTLIFDVDPRTSRIRKRLEKIRTKRSRDGGRKGLAGSGFKERIRSGYLELASRDHLPVFHTERSGPREVADRVISLLERGSFEEPPEDATPWWITDPDAPFELAAAALPPIVQLYFTRRMPLGRELRAGLLEREPELAIWASDLDDPLLVAAAELAPELVLARLGALDSGLVSKDALRERLLESHPVEVARSLARVDGDAADRMRIQLAEAAPGAVVESLMGRGDAFAVTLRDRLWKHADAYERALGLQGCDDPESWRRRDKLLLKDPALVISSLRGLAIERVDPILARYAALAPKPVLQALHGRGDATAHALRRELLDTGREVIDSLIGLDDPSAWGLREQLLERWPSTVAWSLGGLGDHPRTAAMLERCRACAPTDLFVSRRLFQAAATSSPPVTQVSP
;
A
#
# COMPACT_ATOMS: atom_id res chain seq x y z
N MET A 1 -10.54 8.26 30.74
CA MET A 1 -11.99 8.23 31.00
C MET A 1 -12.66 9.00 29.86
N ASN A 2 -13.26 8.30 28.89
CA ASN A 2 -13.97 8.98 27.80
C ASN A 2 -15.27 9.58 28.35
N THR A 3 -15.41 10.90 28.22
CA THR A 3 -16.59 11.66 28.57
C THR A 3 -17.83 11.18 27.81
N PRO A 4 -19.02 11.24 28.42
CA PRO A 4 -20.24 10.68 27.83
C PRO A 4 -20.57 11.40 26.52
N SER A 5 -20.77 10.62 25.46
CA SER A 5 -21.31 11.14 24.21
C SER A 5 -22.70 11.74 24.46
N LYS A 6 -23.14 12.70 23.63
CA LYS A 6 -24.50 13.27 23.67
C LYS A 6 -25.63 12.25 23.42
N LEU A 7 -25.32 10.97 23.25
CA LEU A 7 -26.30 9.90 23.04
C LEU A 7 -26.54 9.16 24.36
N GLY A 8 -27.69 9.44 24.97
CA GLY A 8 -28.29 8.54 25.94
C GLY A 8 -28.66 7.18 25.31
N PRO A 9 -29.00 6.18 26.14
CA PRO A 9 -29.38 4.84 25.69
C PRO A 9 -30.53 4.90 24.66
N THR A 10 -30.64 3.86 23.84
CA THR A 10 -31.54 3.69 22.67
C THR A 10 -33.05 3.86 22.95
N THR A 11 -33.50 5.04 23.40
CA THR A 11 -34.90 5.30 23.78
C THR A 11 -35.64 6.28 22.87
N HIS A 12 -35.00 6.84 21.84
CA HIS A 12 -35.74 7.53 20.77
C HIS A 12 -36.24 6.53 19.72
N ALA A 13 -37.20 5.70 20.13
CA ALA A 13 -38.01 4.93 19.21
C ALA A 13 -38.74 5.90 18.27
N GLY A 14 -38.25 6.04 17.03
CA GLY A 14 -38.96 6.76 15.97
C GLY A 14 -38.12 7.57 14.98
N ARG A 15 -36.85 7.93 15.27
CA ARG A 15 -36.02 8.71 14.34
C ARG A 15 -34.73 7.97 13.97
N GLY A 16 -34.53 7.75 12.67
CA GLY A 16 -33.29 7.21 12.12
C GLY A 16 -32.09 8.11 12.44
N ARG A 17 -30.90 7.51 12.62
CA ARG A 17 -29.64 8.20 12.94
C ARG A 17 -28.65 8.11 11.79
N VAL A 18 -27.74 9.08 11.65
CA VAL A 18 -26.58 9.04 10.76
C VAL A 18 -25.33 8.79 11.58
N ILE A 19 -24.64 7.68 11.31
CA ILE A 19 -23.41 7.29 11.99
C ILE A 19 -22.28 7.17 10.96
N ALA A 20 -21.23 7.98 11.11
CA ALA A 20 -20.09 7.99 10.22
C ALA A 20 -18.89 7.21 10.78
N PHE A 21 -18.29 6.38 9.93
CA PHE A 21 -17.07 5.62 10.22
C PHE A 21 -15.92 6.28 9.48
N GLU A 22 -15.00 6.89 10.22
CA GLU A 22 -13.93 7.74 9.71
C GLU A 22 -12.54 7.22 10.08
N GLY A 23 -11.52 7.62 9.31
CA GLY A 23 -10.13 7.19 9.53
C GLY A 23 -9.37 6.82 8.25
N VAL A 24 -8.08 6.49 8.39
CA VAL A 24 -7.21 6.17 7.24
C VAL A 24 -7.64 4.88 6.51
N ASP A 25 -7.24 4.74 5.25
CA ASP A 25 -7.46 3.48 4.52
C ASP A 25 -6.73 2.33 5.25
N GLY A 26 -7.33 1.14 5.33
CA GLY A 26 -6.72 0.00 6.02
C GLY A 26 -6.98 -0.07 7.52
N ALA A 27 -7.75 0.87 8.08
CA ALA A 27 -8.18 0.84 9.48
C ALA A 27 -9.28 -0.20 9.79
N GLY A 28 -9.84 -0.90 8.80
CA GLY A 28 -10.87 -1.92 9.03
C GLY A 28 -12.31 -1.40 9.09
N LYS A 29 -12.54 -0.11 8.85
CA LYS A 29 -13.86 0.56 8.85
C LYS A 29 -14.96 -0.23 8.14
N SER A 30 -14.74 -0.59 6.88
CA SER A 30 -15.76 -1.30 6.08
C SER A 30 -16.12 -2.67 6.66
N THR A 31 -15.16 -3.34 7.29
CA THR A 31 -15.39 -4.63 7.95
C THR A 31 -16.21 -4.44 9.22
N VAL A 32 -15.82 -3.50 10.08
CA VAL A 32 -16.56 -3.20 11.32
C VAL A 32 -17.95 -2.69 11.03
N LEU A 33 -18.09 -1.76 10.06
CA LEU A 33 -19.37 -1.24 9.62
C LEU A 33 -20.32 -2.35 9.18
N ALA A 34 -19.83 -3.36 8.42
CA ALA A 34 -20.66 -4.49 8.00
C ALA A 34 -21.12 -5.36 9.17
N LEU A 35 -20.27 -5.56 10.18
CA LEU A 35 -20.60 -6.31 11.40
C LEU A 35 -21.64 -5.57 12.24
N VAL A 36 -21.45 -4.26 12.45
CA VAL A 36 -22.40 -3.40 13.17
C VAL A 36 -23.73 -3.34 12.44
N ALA A 37 -23.73 -3.20 11.11
CA ALA A 37 -24.94 -3.22 10.30
C ALA A 37 -25.71 -4.53 10.44
N LYS A 38 -25.00 -5.67 10.47
CA LYS A 38 -25.61 -6.98 10.69
C LYS A 38 -26.29 -7.05 12.07
N HIS A 39 -25.56 -6.67 13.13
CA HIS A 39 -26.09 -6.66 14.49
C HIS A 39 -27.34 -5.79 14.62
N LEU A 40 -27.28 -4.54 14.15
CA LEU A 40 -28.42 -3.61 14.22
C LEU A 40 -29.67 -4.17 13.51
N ARG A 41 -29.50 -4.82 12.35
CA ARG A 41 -30.61 -5.48 11.64
C ARG A 41 -31.18 -6.66 12.42
N GLU A 42 -30.32 -7.47 13.03
CA GLU A 42 -30.73 -8.57 13.91
C GLU A 42 -31.48 -8.06 15.15
N SER A 43 -31.18 -6.83 15.60
CA SER A 43 -31.90 -6.13 16.66
C SER A 43 -33.16 -5.38 16.19
N GLY A 44 -33.60 -5.56 14.94
CA GLY A 44 -34.83 -4.95 14.40
C GLY A 44 -34.69 -3.50 13.91
N VAL A 45 -33.46 -2.96 13.84
CA VAL A 45 -33.21 -1.62 13.28
C VAL A 45 -33.11 -1.71 11.76
N THR A 46 -33.86 -0.87 11.05
CA THR A 46 -33.69 -0.75 9.58
C THR A 46 -32.43 0.05 9.28
N VAL A 47 -31.46 -0.58 8.61
CA VAL A 47 -30.13 0.00 8.34
C VAL A 47 -29.91 0.21 6.85
N SER A 48 -29.65 1.47 6.47
CA SER A 48 -29.20 1.89 5.16
C SER A 48 -27.69 2.07 5.11
N MET A 49 -27.08 1.60 4.01
CA MET A 49 -25.66 1.76 3.74
C MET A 49 -25.50 2.34 2.34
N PRO A 50 -25.27 3.67 2.19
CA PRO A 50 -25.08 4.33 0.89
C PRO A 50 -23.90 3.80 0.08
N ARG A 51 -23.05 2.99 0.72
CA ARG A 51 -21.93 2.29 0.12
C ARG A 51 -21.86 0.86 0.67
N VAL A 52 -21.96 -0.13 -0.22
CA VAL A 52 -21.73 -1.54 0.12
C VAL A 52 -20.35 -1.92 -0.41
N GLY A 53 -19.40 -2.15 0.49
CA GLY A 53 -18.00 -2.41 0.13
C GLY A 53 -17.28 -1.21 -0.51
N LYS A 54 -16.83 -1.35 -1.77
CA LYS A 54 -16.05 -0.31 -2.48
C LYS A 54 -16.82 0.46 -3.54
N GLU A 55 -18.11 0.16 -3.73
CA GLU A 55 -18.91 0.62 -4.86
C GLU A 55 -20.12 1.44 -4.42
N HIS A 56 -20.52 2.37 -5.30
CA HIS A 56 -21.74 3.17 -5.19
C HIS A 56 -22.60 2.94 -6.43
N SER A 57 -23.92 2.84 -6.27
CA SER A 57 -24.88 2.69 -7.36
C SER A 57 -25.09 4.00 -8.16
N SER A 58 -24.81 5.15 -7.54
CA SER A 58 -24.87 6.47 -8.16
C SER A 58 -23.76 6.72 -9.19
N LYS A 59 -24.13 7.05 -10.43
CA LYS A 59 -23.18 7.37 -11.52
C LYS A 59 -22.35 8.63 -11.21
N PRO A 60 -22.93 9.78 -10.79
CA PRO A 60 -22.14 10.97 -10.41
C PRO A 60 -21.10 10.68 -9.33
N ILE A 61 -21.48 9.94 -8.27
CA ILE A 61 -20.56 9.57 -7.18
C ILE A 61 -19.39 8.73 -7.71
N ARG A 62 -19.66 7.77 -8.59
CA ARG A 62 -18.61 6.94 -9.21
C ARG A 62 -17.66 7.77 -10.06
N GLU A 63 -18.15 8.69 -10.88
CA GLU A 63 -17.31 9.53 -11.75
C GLU A 63 -16.42 10.49 -10.95
N ILE A 64 -16.96 11.17 -9.93
CA ILE A 64 -16.18 12.04 -9.05
C ILE A 64 -15.10 11.23 -8.30
N ARG A 65 -15.47 10.05 -7.80
CA ARG A 65 -14.53 9.13 -7.15
C ARG A 65 -13.46 8.63 -8.12
N ARG A 66 -13.80 8.35 -9.38
CA ARG A 66 -12.83 7.96 -10.42
C ARG A 66 -11.84 9.08 -10.65
N LEU A 67 -12.31 10.31 -10.85
CA LEU A 67 -11.48 11.50 -11.09
C LEU A 67 -10.46 11.75 -9.97
N THR A 68 -10.90 11.69 -8.71
CA THR A 68 -10.04 11.91 -7.52
C THR A 68 -9.08 10.76 -7.22
N ARG A 69 -9.37 9.54 -7.71
CA ARG A 69 -8.51 8.36 -7.51
C ARG A 69 -7.52 8.15 -8.64
N ASP A 70 -7.83 8.61 -9.83
CA ASP A 70 -7.01 8.42 -11.02
C ASP A 70 -5.64 9.09 -10.83
N ARG A 71 -4.60 8.26 -10.87
CA ARG A 71 -3.22 8.69 -10.66
C ARG A 71 -2.67 9.52 -11.82
N SER A 72 -3.27 9.40 -13.01
CA SER A 72 -2.85 10.14 -14.20
C SER A 72 -3.19 11.62 -14.11
N ASN A 73 -4.19 11.98 -13.29
CA ASN A 73 -4.66 13.36 -13.09
C ASN A 73 -3.71 14.17 -12.20
N LEU A 74 -2.43 14.28 -12.57
CA LEU A 74 -1.42 15.04 -11.82
C LEU A 74 -1.75 16.53 -11.72
N SER A 75 -2.43 17.08 -12.72
CA SER A 75 -2.90 18.47 -12.76
C SER A 75 -4.04 18.81 -11.80
N LEU A 76 -4.66 17.82 -11.14
CA LEU A 76 -5.74 18.08 -10.18
C LEU A 76 -5.19 18.76 -8.91
N LEU A 77 -5.34 20.07 -8.81
CA LEU A 77 -4.83 20.86 -7.70
C LEU A 77 -5.56 20.57 -6.37
N PRO A 78 -4.89 20.76 -5.21
CA PRO A 78 -5.46 20.57 -3.87
C PRO A 78 -6.88 21.11 -3.64
N ARG A 79 -7.12 22.37 -4.01
CA ARG A 79 -8.42 23.02 -3.84
C ARG A 79 -9.53 22.33 -4.64
N ALA A 80 -9.25 21.99 -5.90
CA ALA A 80 -10.19 21.27 -6.75
C ALA A 80 -10.43 19.85 -6.23
N GLU A 81 -9.39 19.15 -5.75
CA GLU A 81 -9.53 17.84 -5.13
C GLU A 81 -10.43 17.88 -3.88
N SER A 82 -10.23 18.85 -2.98
CA SER A 82 -11.06 19.03 -1.77
C SER A 82 -12.52 19.29 -2.13
N LEU A 83 -12.80 20.19 -3.09
CA LEU A 83 -14.16 20.46 -3.56
C LEU A 83 -14.81 19.23 -4.17
N LEU A 84 -14.10 18.43 -4.96
CA LEU A 84 -14.63 17.18 -5.51
C LEU A 84 -14.99 16.17 -4.41
N TYR A 85 -14.20 16.08 -3.33
CA TYR A 85 -14.57 15.25 -2.18
C TYR A 85 -15.87 15.78 -1.55
N ALA A 86 -15.98 17.08 -1.30
CA ALA A 86 -17.20 17.69 -0.73
C ALA A 86 -18.43 17.49 -1.65
N SER A 87 -18.29 17.70 -2.96
CA SER A 87 -19.37 17.46 -3.94
C SER A 87 -19.81 16.00 -3.97
N ARG A 88 -18.88 15.04 -3.84
CA ARG A 88 -19.23 13.62 -3.74
C ARG A 88 -20.08 13.36 -2.50
N GLU A 89 -19.65 13.87 -1.36
CA GLU A 89 -20.37 13.66 -0.10
C GLU A 89 -21.74 14.35 -0.13
N ALA A 90 -21.86 15.56 -0.68
CA ALA A 90 -23.14 16.24 -0.86
C ALA A 90 -24.12 15.37 -1.68
N GLN A 91 -23.65 14.79 -2.78
CA GLN A 91 -24.44 13.87 -3.59
C GLN A 91 -24.88 12.63 -2.78
N VAL A 92 -24.01 12.06 -1.94
CA VAL A 92 -24.37 10.93 -1.05
C VAL A 92 -25.47 11.36 -0.07
N LEU A 93 -25.35 12.54 0.52
CA LEU A 93 -26.31 13.05 1.49
C LEU A 93 -27.70 13.18 0.86
N ASP A 94 -27.81 13.81 -0.30
CA ASP A 94 -29.10 14.08 -0.94
C ASP A 94 -29.70 12.85 -1.61
N GLU A 95 -28.89 12.03 -2.28
CA GLU A 95 -29.39 10.86 -3.02
C GLU A 95 -29.72 9.67 -2.11
N HIS A 96 -29.05 9.56 -0.94
CA HIS A 96 -29.13 8.36 -0.11
C HIS A 96 -29.47 8.65 1.35
N VAL A 97 -28.80 9.61 1.99
CA VAL A 97 -28.95 9.81 3.44
C VAL A 97 -30.29 10.45 3.81
N ARG A 98 -30.65 11.58 3.19
CA ARG A 98 -31.93 12.25 3.47
C ARG A 98 -33.14 11.35 3.17
N PRO A 99 -33.21 10.63 2.03
CA PRO A 99 -34.32 9.71 1.78
C PRO A 99 -34.41 8.58 2.80
N ALA A 100 -33.27 8.04 3.25
CA ALA A 100 -33.25 6.99 4.28
C ALA A 100 -33.75 7.51 5.64
N LEU A 101 -33.30 8.69 6.05
CA LEU A 101 -33.79 9.34 7.26
C LEU A 101 -35.29 9.65 7.21
N ALA A 102 -35.80 10.07 6.05
CA ALA A 102 -37.24 10.30 5.84
C ALA A 102 -38.07 9.02 6.02
N ARG A 103 -37.47 7.83 5.81
CA ARG A 103 -38.07 6.52 6.09
C ARG A 103 -37.81 6.02 7.52
N GLY A 104 -37.16 6.80 8.37
CA GLY A 104 -36.80 6.41 9.74
C GLY A 104 -35.62 5.43 9.81
N GLU A 105 -34.87 5.24 8.72
CA GLU A 105 -33.75 4.30 8.68
C GLU A 105 -32.50 4.87 9.36
N THR A 106 -31.73 4.01 10.02
CA THR A 106 -30.39 4.36 10.49
C THR A 106 -29.40 4.22 9.34
N VAL A 107 -28.61 5.26 9.07
CA VAL A 107 -27.65 5.33 7.97
C VAL A 107 -26.24 5.16 8.51
N LEU A 108 -25.52 4.15 8.00
CA LEU A 108 -24.10 3.96 8.31
C LEU A 108 -23.23 4.39 7.12
N LEU A 109 -22.36 5.37 7.34
CA LEU A 109 -21.51 5.97 6.31
C LEU A 109 -20.05 5.45 6.41
N ASP A 110 -19.52 4.87 5.33
CA ASP A 110 -18.06 4.66 5.16
C ASP A 110 -17.45 5.96 4.62
N ARG A 111 -17.08 6.84 5.56
CA ARG A 111 -16.67 8.25 5.40
C ARG A 111 -17.84 9.24 5.29
N SER A 112 -17.60 10.47 5.73
CA SER A 112 -18.50 11.62 5.68
C SER A 112 -17.76 12.88 5.19
N MET A 113 -18.36 14.06 5.37
CA MET A 113 -17.75 15.36 5.11
C MET A 113 -16.40 15.54 5.81
N LEU A 114 -16.18 14.88 6.96
CA LEU A 114 -14.91 14.94 7.70
C LEU A 114 -13.72 14.49 6.86
N THR A 115 -13.89 13.47 6.00
CA THR A 115 -12.85 13.07 5.04
C THR A 115 -12.42 14.21 4.12
N SER A 116 -13.34 15.08 3.68
CA SER A 116 -13.01 16.20 2.79
C SER A 116 -12.15 17.25 3.49
N ILE A 117 -12.45 17.54 4.76
CA ILE A 117 -11.68 18.44 5.64
C ILE A 117 -10.29 17.87 5.86
N VAL A 118 -10.18 16.62 6.30
CA VAL A 118 -8.89 16.00 6.63
C VAL A 118 -8.00 15.90 5.40
N ILE A 119 -8.55 15.52 4.23
CA ILE A 119 -7.77 15.48 2.98
C ILE A 119 -7.32 16.87 2.55
N GLY A 120 -8.20 17.87 2.60
CA GLY A 120 -7.88 19.24 2.19
C GLY A 120 -6.85 19.87 3.11
N ALA A 121 -7.18 20.02 4.39
CA ALA A 121 -6.38 20.75 5.35
C ALA A 121 -5.07 20.03 5.69
N TYR A 122 -5.16 18.80 6.20
CA TYR A 122 -3.99 18.08 6.70
C TYR A 122 -3.24 17.34 5.58
N GLY A 123 -3.97 16.72 4.66
CA GLY A 123 -3.37 15.98 3.55
C GLY A 123 -2.65 16.89 2.55
N ARG A 124 -3.32 17.99 2.17
CA ARG A 124 -2.92 18.87 1.08
C ARG A 124 -2.52 20.30 1.51
N GLY A 125 -2.55 20.61 2.79
CA GLY A 125 -2.08 21.89 3.32
C GLY A 125 -2.99 23.08 3.00
N LEU A 126 -4.29 22.84 2.80
CA LEU A 126 -5.27 23.93 2.72
C LEU A 126 -5.55 24.49 4.12
N GLU A 127 -6.08 25.70 4.17
CA GLU A 127 -6.55 26.29 5.43
C GLU A 127 -7.73 25.49 6.00
N LEU A 128 -7.66 25.16 7.30
CA LEU A 128 -8.67 24.35 7.98
C LEU A 128 -10.06 24.99 7.94
N GLU A 129 -10.15 26.28 8.28
CA GLU A 129 -11.41 27.04 8.31
C GLU A 129 -12.09 27.06 6.93
N SER A 130 -11.31 27.26 5.86
CA SER A 130 -11.80 27.19 4.48
C SER A 130 -12.38 25.81 4.14
N CYS A 131 -11.72 24.73 4.56
CA CYS A 131 -12.22 23.37 4.35
C CYS A 131 -13.49 23.09 5.16
N GLU A 132 -13.59 23.59 6.39
CA GLU A 132 -14.79 23.46 7.23
C GLU A 132 -15.97 24.24 6.66
N ALA A 133 -15.76 25.47 6.19
CA ALA A 133 -16.80 26.26 5.55
C ALA A 133 -17.40 25.57 4.31
N ILE A 134 -16.54 24.95 3.48
CA ILE A 134 -16.98 24.13 2.34
C ILE A 134 -17.81 22.94 2.82
N ALA A 135 -17.35 22.23 3.85
CA ALA A 135 -18.05 21.07 4.39
C ALA A 135 -19.43 21.43 4.97
N THR A 136 -19.52 22.54 5.72
CA THR A 136 -20.78 23.07 6.25
C THR A 136 -21.75 23.48 5.15
N HIS A 137 -21.27 24.11 4.09
CA HIS A 137 -22.11 24.44 2.95
C HIS A 137 -22.60 23.17 2.23
N ALA A 138 -21.68 22.24 1.95
CA ALA A 138 -21.98 21.00 1.24
C ALA A 138 -22.90 20.05 2.02
N SER A 139 -22.91 20.11 3.35
CA SER A 139 -23.83 19.33 4.17
C SER A 139 -25.27 19.86 4.15
N ALA A 140 -25.47 21.12 3.75
CA ALA A 140 -26.77 21.79 3.71
C ALA A 140 -27.60 21.52 4.98
N GLY A 141 -26.98 21.75 6.14
CA GLY A 141 -27.59 21.61 7.46
C GLY A 141 -27.88 20.17 7.90
N LEU A 142 -27.34 19.16 7.21
CA LEU A 142 -27.38 17.77 7.68
C LEU A 142 -26.21 17.50 8.62
N ASP A 143 -26.53 17.30 9.89
CA ASP A 143 -25.55 16.89 10.90
C ASP A 143 -25.49 15.36 11.01
N VAL A 144 -24.27 14.86 11.20
CA VAL A 144 -24.03 13.45 11.52
C VAL A 144 -24.23 13.27 13.03
N ASP A 145 -25.17 12.41 13.45
CA ASP A 145 -25.48 12.21 14.87
C ASP A 145 -24.28 11.64 15.65
N LEU A 146 -23.45 10.82 15.01
CA LEU A 146 -22.26 10.22 15.63
C LEU A 146 -21.15 9.97 14.60
N THR A 147 -19.95 10.51 14.85
CA THR A 147 -18.75 10.20 14.06
C THR A 147 -17.78 9.37 14.87
N LEU A 148 -17.38 8.22 14.35
CA LEU A 148 -16.48 7.26 14.97
C LEU A 148 -15.13 7.26 14.25
N ILE A 149 -14.04 7.49 14.97
CA ILE A 149 -12.69 7.53 14.41
C ILE A 149 -12.00 6.18 14.60
N PHE A 150 -11.63 5.54 13.50
CA PHE A 150 -10.90 4.28 13.49
C PHE A 150 -9.41 4.57 13.33
N ASP A 151 -8.68 4.52 14.43
CA ASP A 151 -7.25 4.76 14.46
C ASP A 151 -6.45 3.49 14.17
N VAL A 152 -5.36 3.66 13.42
CA VAL A 152 -4.39 2.61 13.12
C VAL A 152 -3.06 3.25 12.74
N ASP A 153 -1.95 2.67 13.21
CA ASP A 153 -0.63 3.05 12.74
C ASP A 153 -0.52 2.92 11.19
N PRO A 154 0.07 3.90 10.49
CA PRO A 154 0.21 3.87 9.03
C PRO A 154 0.99 2.66 8.50
N ARG A 155 1.92 2.07 9.28
CA ARG A 155 2.64 0.84 8.93
C ARG A 155 1.72 -0.36 9.01
N THR A 156 0.93 -0.49 10.07
CA THR A 156 -0.11 -1.51 10.22
C THR A 156 -1.12 -1.46 9.06
N SER A 157 -1.64 -0.26 8.77
CA SER A 157 -2.54 -0.01 7.63
C SER A 157 -1.92 -0.46 6.31
N ARG A 158 -0.64 -0.14 6.07
CA ARG A 158 0.06 -0.53 4.84
C ARG A 158 0.17 -2.05 4.71
N ILE A 159 0.46 -2.76 5.79
CA ILE A 159 0.58 -4.21 5.79
C ILE A 159 -0.77 -4.86 5.50
N ARG A 160 -1.84 -4.44 6.19
CA ARG A 160 -3.21 -4.91 5.92
C ARG A 160 -3.58 -4.74 4.44
N LYS A 161 -3.35 -3.55 3.88
CA LYS A 161 -3.61 -3.28 2.45
C LYS A 161 -2.74 -4.12 1.52
N ARG A 162 -1.49 -4.41 1.89
CA ARG A 162 -0.59 -5.23 1.08
C ARG A 162 -1.08 -6.67 1.02
N LEU A 163 -1.42 -7.25 2.17
CA LEU A 163 -1.91 -8.62 2.28
C LEU A 163 -3.25 -8.79 1.57
N GLU A 164 -4.18 -7.84 1.72
CA GLU A 164 -5.45 -7.81 0.98
C GLU A 164 -5.22 -7.80 -0.54
N LYS A 165 -4.26 -7.00 -1.04
CA LYS A 165 -3.94 -6.95 -2.48
C LYS A 165 -3.39 -8.26 -3.02
N ILE A 166 -2.57 -8.97 -2.23
CA ILE A 166 -2.01 -10.27 -2.62
C ILE A 166 -3.15 -11.28 -2.72
N ARG A 167 -3.99 -11.40 -1.68
CA ARG A 167 -5.16 -12.30 -1.67
C ARG A 167 -6.14 -12.06 -2.81
N THR A 168 -6.42 -10.79 -3.10
CA THR A 168 -7.41 -10.44 -4.12
C THR A 168 -6.84 -10.38 -5.53
N LYS A 169 -5.56 -10.74 -5.72
CA LYS A 169 -4.79 -10.61 -6.98
C LYS A 169 -4.86 -9.19 -7.58
N ARG A 170 -5.19 -8.17 -6.77
CA ARG A 170 -5.27 -6.75 -7.18
C ARG A 170 -3.88 -6.11 -7.11
N SER A 171 -3.01 -6.45 -8.06
CA SER A 171 -1.64 -5.93 -8.08
C SER A 171 -1.54 -4.46 -8.57
N ARG A 172 -2.56 -3.95 -9.28
CA ARG A 172 -2.39 -2.76 -10.15
C ARG A 172 -3.01 -1.44 -9.64
N ASP A 173 -3.75 -1.45 -8.53
CA ASP A 173 -4.46 -0.26 -8.03
C ASP A 173 -3.61 0.62 -7.10
N GLY A 174 -2.78 1.48 -7.69
CA GLY A 174 -2.25 2.67 -7.04
C GLY A 174 -3.13 3.89 -7.36
N GLY A 175 -3.83 4.44 -6.37
CA GLY A 175 -4.58 5.69 -6.56
C GLY A 175 -3.72 6.93 -6.35
N ARG A 176 -4.18 8.10 -6.80
CA ARG A 176 -3.54 9.41 -6.69
C ARG A 176 -2.94 9.70 -5.31
N LYS A 177 -3.69 9.46 -4.22
CA LYS A 177 -3.21 9.64 -2.85
C LYS A 177 -1.93 8.84 -2.52
N GLY A 178 -1.75 7.70 -3.17
CA GLY A 178 -0.57 6.86 -2.99
C GLY A 178 0.73 7.46 -3.55
N LEU A 179 0.62 8.45 -4.44
CA LEU A 179 1.77 9.15 -5.03
C LEU A 179 2.46 10.11 -4.05
N ALA A 180 1.74 10.56 -3.01
CA ALA A 180 2.22 11.53 -2.03
C ALA A 180 3.11 10.94 -0.91
N GLY A 181 3.32 9.62 -0.88
CA GLY A 181 4.20 8.97 0.10
C GLY A 181 3.57 8.68 1.46
N SER A 182 4.38 8.23 2.41
CA SER A 182 3.94 7.91 3.78
C SER A 182 3.58 9.14 4.59
N GLY A 183 4.29 10.26 4.42
CA GLY A 183 4.06 11.50 5.16
C GLY A 183 2.64 12.04 4.97
N PHE A 184 2.08 11.91 3.76
CA PHE A 184 0.67 12.23 3.51
C PHE A 184 -0.27 11.44 4.44
N LYS A 185 -0.05 10.14 4.63
CA LYS A 185 -0.92 9.32 5.47
C LYS A 185 -0.79 9.66 6.96
N GLU A 186 0.41 10.01 7.40
CA GLU A 186 0.65 10.47 8.77
C GLU A 186 -0.14 11.74 9.05
N ARG A 187 -0.04 12.75 8.18
CA ARG A 187 -0.82 13.99 8.33
C ARG A 187 -2.32 13.74 8.34
N ILE A 188 -2.83 12.86 7.47
CA ILE A 188 -4.24 12.47 7.48
C ILE A 188 -4.64 11.83 8.82
N ARG A 189 -3.81 10.91 9.36
CA ARG A 189 -4.07 10.29 10.66
C ARG A 189 -4.06 11.35 11.77
N SER A 190 -3.05 12.21 11.81
CA SER A 190 -2.95 13.30 12.78
C SER A 190 -4.17 14.22 12.73
N GLY A 191 -4.63 14.60 11.53
CA GLY A 191 -5.83 15.41 11.39
C GLY A 191 -7.10 14.75 11.91
N TYR A 192 -7.27 13.43 11.71
CA TYR A 192 -8.38 12.73 12.34
C TYR A 192 -8.31 12.76 13.87
N LEU A 193 -7.13 12.54 14.45
CA LEU A 193 -6.95 12.51 15.91
C LEU A 193 -7.08 13.91 16.54
N GLU A 194 -6.58 14.95 15.88
CA GLU A 194 -6.74 16.34 16.31
C GLU A 194 -8.21 16.74 16.33
N LEU A 195 -8.93 16.49 15.23
CA LEU A 195 -10.37 16.76 15.16
C LEU A 195 -11.17 15.88 16.14
N ALA A 196 -10.75 14.64 16.39
CA ALA A 196 -11.36 13.79 17.40
C ALA A 196 -11.22 14.37 18.81
N SER A 197 -10.03 14.88 19.13
CA SER A 197 -9.76 15.52 20.41
C SER A 197 -10.57 16.82 20.56
N ARG A 198 -10.58 17.67 19.52
CA ARG A 198 -11.29 18.96 19.51
C ARG A 198 -12.81 18.78 19.64
N ASP A 199 -13.37 17.84 18.90
CA ASP A 199 -14.82 17.65 18.79
C ASP A 199 -15.33 16.52 19.71
N HIS A 200 -14.46 15.99 20.59
CA HIS A 200 -14.73 14.88 21.51
C HIS A 200 -15.33 13.64 20.84
N LEU A 201 -14.82 13.27 19.66
CA LEU A 201 -15.28 12.12 18.90
C LEU A 201 -14.71 10.82 19.47
N PRO A 202 -15.50 9.74 19.57
CA PRO A 202 -15.01 8.42 19.97
C PRO A 202 -13.92 7.91 19.03
N VAL A 203 -12.80 7.48 19.61
CA VAL A 203 -11.66 6.87 18.90
C VAL A 203 -11.61 5.38 19.23
N PHE A 204 -11.52 4.55 18.19
CA PHE A 204 -11.34 3.10 18.27
C PHE A 204 -9.95 2.71 17.77
N HIS A 205 -9.10 2.19 18.65
CA HIS A 205 -7.78 1.69 18.25
C HIS A 205 -7.93 0.28 17.65
N THR A 206 -7.73 0.18 16.34
CA THR A 206 -8.08 -1.03 15.57
C THR A 206 -6.97 -2.06 15.50
N GLU A 207 -5.79 -1.76 16.04
CA GLU A 207 -4.64 -2.67 16.05
C GLU A 207 -4.44 -3.40 17.38
N ARG A 208 -5.26 -3.09 18.39
CA ARG A 208 -5.26 -3.71 19.72
C ARG A 208 -6.21 -4.91 19.83
N SER A 209 -7.00 -5.18 18.79
CA SER A 209 -8.10 -6.15 18.82
C SER A 209 -8.45 -6.65 17.42
N GLY A 210 -9.16 -7.78 17.35
CA GLY A 210 -9.75 -8.30 16.12
C GLY A 210 -10.94 -7.45 15.63
N PRO A 211 -11.33 -7.54 14.34
CA PRO A 211 -12.45 -6.77 13.80
C PRO A 211 -13.79 -6.97 14.53
N ARG A 212 -14.02 -8.18 15.08
CA ARG A 212 -15.23 -8.49 15.84
C ARG A 212 -15.27 -7.76 17.18
N GLU A 213 -14.18 -7.80 17.94
CA GLU A 213 -14.06 -7.07 19.21
C GLU A 213 -14.17 -5.55 19.03
N VAL A 214 -13.60 -5.01 17.94
CA VAL A 214 -13.82 -3.60 17.58
C VAL A 214 -15.31 -3.32 17.30
N ALA A 215 -15.99 -4.22 16.58
CA ALA A 215 -17.42 -4.08 16.33
C ALA A 215 -18.25 -4.17 17.61
N ASP A 216 -17.93 -5.09 18.52
CA ASP A 216 -18.60 -5.25 19.81
C ASP A 216 -18.48 -3.98 20.67
N ARG A 217 -17.34 -3.30 20.64
CA ARG A 217 -17.16 -1.99 21.29
C ARG A 217 -17.99 -0.88 20.65
N VAL A 218 -18.06 -0.85 19.33
CA VAL A 218 -18.96 0.09 18.63
C VAL A 218 -20.41 -0.19 19.00
N ILE A 219 -20.84 -1.46 19.02
CA ILE A 219 -22.19 -1.87 19.44
C ILE A 219 -22.46 -1.45 20.89
N SER A 220 -21.52 -1.69 21.82
CA SER A 220 -21.64 -1.24 23.21
C SER A 220 -21.83 0.27 23.30
N LEU A 221 -21.05 1.05 22.55
CA LEU A 221 -21.24 2.51 22.50
C LEU A 221 -22.65 2.88 22.00
N LEU A 222 -23.14 2.22 20.95
CA LEU A 222 -24.45 2.52 20.37
C LEU A 222 -25.62 2.15 21.29
N GLU A 223 -25.52 1.04 22.03
CA GLU A 223 -26.59 0.54 22.90
C GLU A 223 -26.55 1.15 24.30
N ARG A 224 -25.34 1.29 24.86
CA ARG A 224 -25.11 1.65 26.27
C ARG A 224 -24.57 3.06 26.46
N GLY A 225 -24.19 3.75 25.39
CA GLY A 225 -23.58 5.08 25.44
C GLY A 225 -22.11 5.07 25.89
N SER A 226 -21.51 3.89 26.11
CA SER A 226 -20.13 3.74 26.55
C SER A 226 -19.49 2.44 26.02
N PHE A 227 -18.17 2.44 26.00
CA PHE A 227 -17.33 1.31 25.64
C PHE A 227 -15.99 1.43 26.36
N GLU A 228 -15.28 0.32 26.48
CA GLU A 228 -13.94 0.28 27.06
C GLU A 228 -12.90 0.07 25.95
N GLU A 229 -11.88 0.92 25.91
CA GLU A 229 -10.71 0.69 25.06
C GLU A 229 -9.79 -0.32 25.75
N PRO A 230 -9.21 -1.28 25.00
CA PRO A 230 -8.09 -2.06 25.48
C PRO A 230 -6.99 -1.13 26.02
N PRO A 231 -6.32 -1.56 27.10
CA PRO A 231 -5.18 -0.85 27.66
C PRO A 231 -4.16 -0.40 26.60
N GLU A 232 -3.40 0.67 26.85
CA GLU A 232 -2.40 1.16 25.88
C GLU A 232 -1.31 0.12 25.58
N ASP A 233 -1.00 -0.73 26.55
CA ASP A 233 -0.10 -1.89 26.50
C ASP A 233 -0.74 -3.14 25.87
N ALA A 234 -2.03 -3.12 25.46
CA ALA A 234 -2.53 -3.99 24.39
C ALA A 234 -1.86 -3.53 23.08
N THR A 235 -0.56 -3.81 23.01
CA THR A 235 0.38 -3.10 22.17
C THR A 235 0.18 -3.59 20.73
N PRO A 236 0.32 -2.72 19.71
CA PRO A 236 0.35 -3.18 18.33
C PRO A 236 1.30 -4.38 18.18
N TRP A 237 0.95 -5.35 17.33
CA TRP A 237 1.73 -6.57 17.11
C TRP A 237 3.20 -6.36 16.66
N TRP A 238 3.61 -5.13 16.35
CA TRP A 238 4.99 -4.80 16.02
C TRP A 238 5.76 -4.15 17.17
N ILE A 239 5.13 -3.96 18.35
CA ILE A 239 5.82 -3.58 19.57
C ILE A 239 5.99 -4.85 20.41
N THR A 240 7.23 -5.14 20.78
CA THR A 240 7.59 -6.36 21.48
C THR A 240 8.48 -6.04 22.67
N ASP A 241 8.67 -7.01 23.56
CA ASP A 241 9.71 -6.95 24.59
C ASP A 241 11.05 -6.62 23.93
N PRO A 242 11.77 -5.57 24.38
CA PRO A 242 13.03 -5.14 23.77
C PRO A 242 14.15 -6.17 23.93
N ASP A 243 14.06 -7.04 24.94
CA ASP A 243 15.05 -8.09 25.22
C ASP A 243 14.68 -9.43 24.57
N ALA A 244 13.45 -9.56 24.06
CA ALA A 244 13.02 -10.79 23.39
C ALA A 244 13.75 -10.98 22.04
N PRO A 245 14.33 -12.17 21.80
CA PRO A 245 14.84 -12.55 20.49
C PRO A 245 13.77 -12.38 19.40
N PHE A 246 14.19 -11.91 18.22
CA PHE A 246 13.29 -11.64 17.09
C PHE A 246 12.44 -12.88 16.73
N GLU A 247 13.03 -14.06 16.84
CA GLU A 247 12.42 -15.33 16.50
C GLU A 247 11.23 -15.66 17.40
N LEU A 248 11.39 -15.47 18.71
CA LEU A 248 10.33 -15.66 19.70
C LEU A 248 9.23 -14.60 19.52
N ALA A 249 9.63 -13.35 19.34
CA ALA A 249 8.72 -12.24 19.10
C ALA A 249 7.88 -12.45 17.83
N ALA A 250 8.50 -12.94 16.75
CA ALA A 250 7.82 -13.25 15.50
C ALA A 250 6.88 -14.47 15.62
N ALA A 251 7.26 -15.50 16.38
CA ALA A 251 6.46 -16.70 16.60
C ALA A 251 5.17 -16.44 17.39
N ALA A 252 5.15 -15.42 18.24
CA ALA A 252 3.96 -15.01 19.00
C ALA A 252 2.91 -14.25 18.15
N LEU A 253 3.25 -13.87 16.92
CA LEU A 253 2.35 -13.10 16.06
C LEU A 253 1.23 -13.96 15.48
N PRO A 254 0.07 -13.35 15.16
CA PRO A 254 -0.95 -14.02 14.35
C PRO A 254 -0.35 -14.53 13.02
N PRO A 255 -0.72 -15.74 12.52
CA PRO A 255 -0.10 -16.39 11.37
C PRO A 255 0.11 -15.49 10.13
N ILE A 256 -0.91 -14.70 9.77
CA ILE A 256 -0.87 -13.80 8.61
C ILE A 256 0.13 -12.64 8.81
N VAL A 257 0.30 -12.17 10.04
CA VAL A 257 1.26 -11.12 10.39
C VAL A 257 2.67 -11.72 10.47
N GLN A 258 2.81 -12.90 11.08
CA GLN A 258 4.05 -13.66 11.12
C GLN A 258 4.62 -13.87 9.71
N LEU A 259 3.79 -14.26 8.74
CA LEU A 259 4.17 -14.39 7.33
C LEU A 259 4.85 -13.12 6.77
N TYR A 260 4.39 -11.93 7.16
CA TYR A 260 4.99 -10.68 6.69
C TYR A 260 6.40 -10.47 7.26
N PHE A 261 6.61 -10.77 8.54
CA PHE A 261 7.89 -10.58 9.23
C PHE A 261 8.91 -11.65 8.88
N THR A 262 8.48 -12.90 8.73
CA THR A 262 9.35 -14.03 8.36
C THR A 262 9.46 -14.23 6.85
N ARG A 263 8.91 -13.30 6.06
CA ARG A 263 9.03 -13.31 4.59
C ARG A 263 10.48 -13.26 4.16
N ARG A 264 10.86 -14.16 3.24
CA ARG A 264 12.24 -14.36 2.74
C ARG A 264 13.23 -14.64 3.87
N MET A 265 12.84 -15.59 4.72
CA MET A 265 13.65 -16.10 5.82
C MET A 265 13.36 -17.61 5.98
N PRO A 266 14.36 -18.39 6.42
CA PRO A 266 14.15 -19.78 6.84
C PRO A 266 13.13 -19.92 7.98
N LEU A 267 13.13 -18.98 8.94
CA LEU A 267 12.28 -18.96 10.14
C LEU A 267 10.76 -19.11 9.86
N GLY A 268 10.30 -18.80 8.64
CA GLY A 268 8.87 -18.89 8.28
C GLY A 268 8.49 -20.09 7.41
N ARG A 269 9.39 -21.04 7.15
CA ARG A 269 9.16 -22.14 6.18
C ARG A 269 7.98 -23.04 6.59
N GLU A 270 7.96 -23.49 7.84
CA GLU A 270 6.90 -24.38 8.35
C GLU A 270 5.52 -23.72 8.29
N LEU A 271 5.43 -22.46 8.73
CA LEU A 271 4.20 -21.68 8.64
C LEU A 271 3.67 -21.58 7.19
N ARG A 272 4.57 -21.33 6.22
CA ARG A 272 4.19 -21.26 4.80
C ARG A 272 3.72 -22.60 4.28
N ALA A 273 4.37 -23.70 4.66
CA ALA A 273 3.96 -25.05 4.30
C ALA A 273 2.55 -25.36 4.80
N GLY A 274 2.25 -25.08 6.07
CA GLY A 274 0.91 -25.29 6.64
C GLY A 274 -0.17 -24.36 6.07
N LEU A 275 0.20 -23.26 5.42
CA LEU A 275 -0.75 -22.31 4.81
C LEU A 275 -0.93 -22.50 3.30
N LEU A 276 -0.11 -23.31 2.63
CA LEU A 276 -0.11 -23.43 1.18
C LEU A 276 -1.47 -23.83 0.62
N GLU A 277 -2.15 -24.80 1.24
CA GLU A 277 -3.46 -25.27 0.77
C GLU A 277 -4.57 -24.23 0.97
N ARG A 278 -4.51 -23.46 2.06
CA ARG A 278 -5.59 -22.53 2.46
C ARG A 278 -5.40 -21.13 1.90
N GLU A 279 -4.16 -20.69 1.75
CA GLU A 279 -3.76 -19.33 1.39
C GLU A 279 -2.54 -19.35 0.43
N PRO A 280 -2.62 -20.03 -0.73
CA PRO A 280 -1.48 -20.26 -1.62
C PRO A 280 -0.82 -18.95 -2.08
N GLU A 281 -1.61 -17.90 -2.38
CA GLU A 281 -1.09 -16.59 -2.79
C GLU A 281 -0.19 -15.97 -1.73
N LEU A 282 -0.56 -16.08 -0.45
CA LEU A 282 0.24 -15.52 0.65
C LEU A 282 1.46 -16.38 0.95
N ALA A 283 1.31 -17.71 0.96
CA ALA A 283 2.42 -18.63 1.20
C ALA A 283 3.54 -18.44 0.17
N ILE A 284 3.18 -18.42 -1.13
CA ILE A 284 4.13 -18.23 -2.24
C ILE A 284 4.67 -16.78 -2.28
N TRP A 285 3.86 -15.78 -1.91
CA TRP A 285 4.35 -14.41 -1.81
C TRP A 285 5.42 -14.25 -0.71
N ALA A 286 5.25 -14.96 0.41
CA ALA A 286 6.13 -14.91 1.57
C ALA A 286 7.37 -15.81 1.44
N SER A 287 7.35 -16.77 0.51
CA SER A 287 8.44 -17.75 0.34
C SER A 287 9.78 -17.09 0.02
N ASP A 288 10.84 -17.77 0.46
CA ASP A 288 12.20 -17.47 0.05
C ASP A 288 12.49 -18.07 -1.34
N LEU A 289 13.63 -17.69 -1.92
CA LEU A 289 14.05 -18.12 -3.25
C LEU A 289 14.42 -19.60 -3.32
N ASP A 290 14.94 -20.15 -2.22
CA ASP A 290 15.37 -21.53 -2.06
C ASP A 290 14.33 -22.39 -1.31
N ASP A 291 13.11 -21.87 -1.14
CA ASP A 291 12.08 -22.51 -0.33
C ASP A 291 11.57 -23.80 -1.03
N PRO A 292 11.76 -25.01 -0.43
CA PRO A 292 11.29 -26.25 -1.03
C PRO A 292 9.77 -26.27 -1.29
N LEU A 293 9.02 -25.43 -0.56
CA LEU A 293 7.60 -25.17 -0.80
C LEU A 293 7.30 -24.87 -2.27
N LEU A 294 8.21 -24.22 -2.99
CA LEU A 294 7.99 -23.80 -4.36
C LEU A 294 7.85 -24.98 -5.33
N VAL A 295 8.39 -26.16 -4.99
CA VAL A 295 8.16 -27.40 -5.74
C VAL A 295 6.71 -27.87 -5.56
N ALA A 296 6.23 -27.95 -4.32
CA ALA A 296 4.83 -28.31 -4.04
C ALA A 296 3.85 -27.27 -4.62
N ALA A 297 4.20 -25.98 -4.54
CA ALA A 297 3.42 -24.90 -5.11
C ALA A 297 3.38 -24.94 -6.64
N ALA A 298 4.41 -25.47 -7.31
CA ALA A 298 4.43 -25.61 -8.76
C ALA A 298 3.39 -26.63 -9.25
N GLU A 299 2.97 -27.57 -8.40
CA GLU A 299 1.88 -28.50 -8.68
C GLU A 299 0.52 -27.93 -8.23
N LEU A 300 0.44 -27.31 -7.05
CA LEU A 300 -0.82 -26.83 -6.49
C LEU A 300 -1.35 -25.53 -7.14
N ALA A 301 -0.46 -24.55 -7.34
CA ALA A 301 -0.78 -23.23 -7.89
C ALA A 301 0.36 -22.75 -8.83
N PRO A 302 0.63 -23.49 -9.92
CA PRO A 302 1.74 -23.24 -10.84
C PRO A 302 1.84 -21.79 -11.33
N GLU A 303 0.70 -21.14 -11.57
CA GLU A 303 0.61 -19.78 -12.08
C GLU A 303 1.15 -18.73 -11.09
N LEU A 304 1.08 -19.01 -9.79
CA LEU A 304 1.61 -18.13 -8.74
C LEU A 304 3.13 -18.26 -8.61
N VAL A 305 3.71 -19.40 -9.02
CA VAL A 305 5.15 -19.64 -9.02
C VAL A 305 5.84 -18.94 -10.19
N LEU A 306 5.14 -18.72 -11.31
CA LEU A 306 5.68 -18.04 -12.51
C LEU A 306 6.31 -16.67 -12.19
N ALA A 307 5.70 -15.89 -11.30
CA ALA A 307 6.21 -14.58 -10.87
C ALA A 307 7.50 -14.65 -10.02
N ARG A 308 7.95 -15.86 -9.66
CA ARG A 308 9.14 -16.14 -8.85
C ARG A 308 10.21 -16.94 -9.60
N LEU A 309 9.91 -17.44 -10.80
CA LEU A 309 10.77 -18.34 -11.58
C LEU A 309 12.21 -17.85 -11.79
N GLY A 310 12.41 -16.56 -12.05
CA GLY A 310 13.75 -16.02 -12.31
C GLY A 310 14.73 -16.25 -11.15
N ALA A 311 14.21 -16.38 -9.93
CA ALA A 311 14.99 -16.48 -8.72
C ALA A 311 14.98 -17.89 -8.09
N LEU A 312 14.28 -18.84 -8.71
CA LEU A 312 14.31 -20.26 -8.34
C LEU A 312 15.59 -20.94 -8.82
N ASP A 313 16.10 -21.91 -8.06
CA ASP A 313 17.13 -22.83 -8.53
C ASP A 313 16.56 -23.72 -9.66
N SER A 314 17.24 -23.75 -10.80
CA SER A 314 16.89 -24.59 -11.95
C SER A 314 16.98 -26.09 -11.67
N GLY A 315 17.69 -26.52 -10.61
CA GLY A 315 17.78 -27.91 -10.20
C GLY A 315 16.49 -28.46 -9.58
N LEU A 316 15.60 -27.59 -9.09
CA LEU A 316 14.36 -27.99 -8.41
C LEU A 316 13.14 -27.99 -9.34
N VAL A 317 13.10 -27.08 -10.32
CA VAL A 317 12.00 -26.96 -11.29
C VAL A 317 12.58 -26.52 -12.64
N SER A 318 12.27 -27.26 -13.71
CA SER A 318 12.59 -26.80 -15.07
C SER A 318 11.73 -25.58 -15.42
N LYS A 319 12.36 -24.40 -15.47
CA LYS A 319 11.67 -23.11 -15.66
C LYS A 319 10.95 -23.05 -17.01
N ASP A 320 11.58 -23.54 -18.07
CA ASP A 320 10.99 -23.54 -19.41
C ASP A 320 9.90 -24.61 -19.54
N ALA A 321 10.09 -25.80 -18.97
CA ALA A 321 9.03 -26.81 -18.97
C ALA A 321 7.78 -26.33 -18.22
N LEU A 322 7.94 -25.61 -17.10
CA LEU A 322 6.82 -25.02 -16.38
C LEU A 322 6.11 -23.95 -17.22
N ARG A 323 6.85 -23.11 -17.95
CA ARG A 323 6.28 -22.12 -18.88
C ARG A 323 5.52 -22.79 -20.01
N GLU A 324 6.09 -23.83 -20.63
CA GLU A 324 5.45 -24.60 -21.70
C GLU A 324 4.16 -25.26 -21.23
N ARG A 325 4.18 -25.89 -20.05
CA ARG A 325 3.00 -26.53 -19.43
C ARG A 325 1.84 -25.56 -19.22
N LEU A 326 2.13 -24.28 -18.95
CA LEU A 326 1.15 -23.26 -18.60
C LEU A 326 0.85 -22.28 -19.74
N LEU A 327 1.48 -22.46 -20.90
CA LEU A 327 1.47 -21.49 -21.99
C LEU A 327 0.05 -21.22 -22.50
N GLU A 328 -0.76 -22.27 -22.63
CA GLU A 328 -2.15 -22.18 -23.08
C GLU A 328 -3.13 -21.78 -21.97
N SER A 329 -2.94 -22.29 -20.75
CA SER A 329 -3.89 -22.09 -19.64
C SER A 329 -3.69 -20.76 -18.92
N HIS A 330 -2.46 -20.24 -18.85
CA HIS A 330 -2.09 -19.02 -18.13
C HIS A 330 -1.14 -18.12 -18.97
N PRO A 331 -1.56 -17.71 -20.17
CA PRO A 331 -0.69 -17.03 -21.14
C PRO A 331 -0.11 -15.71 -20.60
N VAL A 332 -0.88 -15.00 -19.77
CA VAL A 332 -0.50 -13.71 -19.19
C VAL A 332 0.62 -13.86 -18.16
N GLU A 333 0.50 -14.83 -17.25
CA GLU A 333 1.49 -15.13 -16.22
C GLU A 333 2.78 -15.67 -16.86
N VAL A 334 2.67 -16.52 -17.89
CA VAL A 334 3.82 -17.05 -18.62
C VAL A 334 4.56 -15.90 -19.32
N ALA A 335 3.85 -15.04 -20.05
CA ALA A 335 4.46 -13.89 -20.71
C ALA A 335 5.21 -12.98 -19.72
N ARG A 336 4.62 -12.67 -18.56
CA ARG A 336 5.31 -11.87 -17.52
C ARG A 336 6.54 -12.56 -16.95
N SER A 337 6.53 -13.88 -16.84
CA SER A 337 7.67 -14.67 -16.35
C SER A 337 8.89 -14.62 -17.28
N LEU A 338 8.72 -14.19 -18.53
CA LEU A 338 9.78 -14.01 -19.51
C LEU A 338 10.50 -12.66 -19.37
N ALA A 339 10.04 -11.77 -18.48
CA ALA A 339 10.74 -10.49 -18.24
C ALA A 339 12.20 -10.73 -17.85
N ARG A 340 13.14 -10.08 -18.56
CA ARG A 340 14.60 -10.25 -18.41
C ARG A 340 15.10 -11.67 -18.70
N VAL A 341 14.39 -12.41 -19.53
CA VAL A 341 14.80 -13.72 -20.06
C VAL A 341 15.05 -13.59 -21.56
N ASP A 342 16.28 -13.88 -21.95
CA ASP A 342 16.74 -13.83 -23.34
C ASP A 342 16.85 -15.25 -23.93
N GLY A 343 17.00 -15.33 -25.25
CA GLY A 343 17.21 -16.57 -25.99
C GLY A 343 16.01 -17.04 -26.81
N ASP A 344 16.29 -17.92 -27.78
CA ASP A 344 15.34 -18.33 -28.82
C ASP A 344 14.09 -19.03 -28.26
N ALA A 345 14.23 -19.79 -27.17
CA ALA A 345 13.08 -20.44 -26.53
C ALA A 345 12.10 -19.41 -25.96
N ALA A 346 12.60 -18.39 -25.24
CA ALA A 346 11.79 -17.31 -24.71
C ALA A 346 11.14 -16.49 -25.83
N ASP A 347 11.86 -16.25 -26.92
CA ASP A 347 11.36 -15.48 -28.06
C ASP A 347 10.28 -16.24 -28.84
N ARG A 348 10.41 -17.56 -29.00
CA ARG A 348 9.33 -18.42 -29.52
C ARG A 348 8.08 -18.34 -28.65
N MET A 349 8.20 -18.42 -27.32
CA MET A 349 7.06 -18.29 -26.41
C MET A 349 6.40 -16.91 -26.52
N ARG A 350 7.18 -15.82 -26.60
CA ARG A 350 6.63 -14.46 -26.81
C ARG A 350 5.82 -14.34 -28.09
N ILE A 351 6.28 -14.98 -29.17
CA ILE A 351 5.53 -15.01 -30.45
C ILE A 351 4.22 -15.78 -30.28
N GLN A 352 4.24 -16.97 -29.66
CA GLN A 352 3.04 -17.79 -29.43
C GLN A 352 2.01 -17.07 -28.57
N LEU A 353 2.47 -16.33 -27.55
CA LEU A 353 1.64 -15.60 -26.61
C LEU A 353 1.13 -14.24 -27.14
N ALA A 354 1.59 -13.81 -28.33
CA ALA A 354 1.30 -12.48 -28.86
C ALA A 354 -0.21 -12.21 -29.04
N GLU A 355 -0.98 -13.22 -29.44
CA GLU A 355 -2.44 -13.09 -29.61
C GLU A 355 -3.19 -13.24 -28.29
N ALA A 356 -2.79 -14.20 -27.45
CA ALA A 356 -3.48 -14.51 -26.19
C ALA A 356 -3.20 -13.51 -25.06
N ALA A 357 -2.00 -12.93 -25.03
CA ALA A 357 -1.55 -12.03 -23.97
C ALA A 357 -0.66 -10.88 -24.49
N PRO A 358 -1.12 -10.09 -25.48
CA PRO A 358 -0.30 -9.07 -26.16
C PRO A 358 0.33 -8.06 -25.19
N GLY A 359 -0.45 -7.61 -24.20
CA GLY A 359 0.00 -6.65 -23.18
C GLY A 359 1.13 -7.18 -22.30
N ALA A 360 0.98 -8.41 -21.81
CA ALA A 360 1.99 -9.08 -20.99
C ALA A 360 3.26 -9.40 -21.80
N VAL A 361 3.13 -9.69 -23.10
CA VAL A 361 4.29 -9.84 -24.00
C VAL A 361 5.04 -8.52 -24.12
N VAL A 362 4.36 -7.38 -24.31
CA VAL A 362 5.01 -6.06 -24.31
C VAL A 362 5.75 -5.79 -22.99
N GLU A 363 5.12 -6.10 -21.85
CA GLU A 363 5.75 -5.99 -20.52
C GLU A 363 7.04 -6.83 -20.42
N SER A 364 7.03 -8.05 -20.98
CA SER A 364 8.16 -8.99 -20.95
C SER A 364 9.41 -8.52 -21.70
N LEU A 365 9.28 -7.50 -22.56
CA LEU A 365 10.37 -6.95 -23.37
C LEU A 365 11.20 -5.91 -22.62
N MET A 366 10.96 -5.69 -21.33
CA MET A 366 11.75 -4.75 -20.52
C MET A 366 13.26 -5.04 -20.66
N GLY A 367 14.06 -3.99 -20.76
CA GLY A 367 15.52 -4.06 -20.91
C GLY A 367 16.01 -4.42 -22.32
N ARG A 368 15.11 -4.76 -23.26
CA ARG A 368 15.50 -5.19 -24.62
C ARG A 368 15.32 -4.10 -25.67
N GLY A 369 16.42 -3.68 -26.29
CA GLY A 369 16.45 -2.71 -27.39
C GLY A 369 16.68 -3.33 -28.77
N ASP A 370 16.79 -4.66 -28.87
CA ASP A 370 17.10 -5.36 -30.11
C ASP A 370 15.95 -5.36 -31.13
N ALA A 371 16.26 -5.71 -32.39
CA ALA A 371 15.32 -5.67 -33.50
C ALA A 371 14.07 -6.54 -33.29
N PHE A 372 14.21 -7.69 -32.62
CA PHE A 372 13.07 -8.55 -32.29
C PHE A 372 12.14 -7.84 -31.30
N ALA A 373 12.68 -7.28 -30.22
CA ALA A 373 11.89 -6.53 -29.24
C ALA A 373 11.22 -5.30 -29.86
N VAL A 374 11.90 -4.58 -30.76
CA VAL A 374 11.30 -3.46 -31.50
C VAL A 374 10.12 -3.92 -32.35
N THR A 375 10.29 -4.99 -33.13
CA THR A 375 9.24 -5.54 -34.01
C THR A 375 8.01 -5.99 -33.22
N LEU A 376 8.20 -6.71 -32.11
CA LEU A 376 7.08 -7.11 -31.26
C LEU A 376 6.40 -5.91 -30.60
N ARG A 377 7.15 -4.90 -30.14
CA ARG A 377 6.55 -3.67 -29.62
C ARG A 377 5.69 -3.00 -30.69
N ASP A 378 6.18 -2.84 -31.92
CA ASP A 378 5.40 -2.19 -32.99
C ASP A 378 4.09 -2.92 -33.29
N ARG A 379 4.12 -4.26 -33.35
CA ARG A 379 2.93 -5.08 -33.57
C ARG A 379 1.94 -4.98 -32.41
N LEU A 380 2.40 -5.08 -31.16
CA LEU A 380 1.55 -5.30 -30.00
C LEU A 380 1.23 -4.02 -29.21
N TRP A 381 1.89 -2.89 -29.52
CA TRP A 381 1.82 -1.66 -28.72
C TRP A 381 0.39 -1.23 -28.42
N LYS A 382 -0.49 -1.24 -29.43
CA LYS A 382 -1.87 -0.76 -29.31
C LYS A 382 -2.74 -1.65 -28.41
N HIS A 383 -2.38 -2.91 -28.25
CA HIS A 383 -3.09 -3.90 -27.43
C HIS A 383 -2.65 -3.88 -25.96
N ALA A 384 -1.45 -3.37 -25.66
CA ALA A 384 -0.97 -3.20 -24.30
C ALA A 384 -1.61 -1.99 -23.61
N ASP A 385 -1.90 -2.09 -22.31
CA ASP A 385 -2.33 -0.95 -21.51
C ASP A 385 -1.18 0.04 -21.26
N ALA A 386 -1.46 1.21 -20.67
CA ALA A 386 -0.42 2.21 -20.40
C ALA A 386 0.68 1.66 -19.49
N TYR A 387 0.33 0.85 -18.49
CA TYR A 387 1.24 0.27 -17.51
C TYR A 387 2.20 -0.73 -18.14
N GLU A 388 1.66 -1.67 -18.91
CA GLU A 388 2.42 -2.69 -19.65
C GLU A 388 3.39 -2.02 -20.63
N ARG A 389 2.94 -0.97 -21.32
CA ARG A 389 3.80 -0.16 -22.21
C ARG A 389 4.97 0.48 -21.47
N ALA A 390 4.76 1.09 -20.30
CA ALA A 390 5.85 1.75 -19.57
C ALA A 390 6.85 0.77 -18.98
N LEU A 391 6.38 -0.39 -18.49
CA LEU A 391 7.27 -1.46 -18.03
C LEU A 391 8.08 -2.06 -19.19
N GLY A 392 7.44 -2.29 -20.33
CA GLY A 392 8.10 -2.80 -21.52
C GLY A 392 9.20 -1.88 -22.07
N LEU A 393 9.20 -0.59 -21.71
CA LEU A 393 10.24 0.39 -22.03
C LEU A 393 11.29 0.59 -20.93
N GLN A 394 11.16 -0.08 -19.78
CA GLN A 394 12.10 0.09 -18.69
C GLN A 394 13.49 -0.41 -19.12
N GLY A 395 14.53 0.41 -18.90
CA GLY A 395 15.91 0.09 -19.31
C GLY A 395 16.21 0.31 -20.79
N CYS A 396 15.25 0.79 -21.60
CA CYS A 396 15.49 1.11 -23.01
C CYS A 396 15.74 2.61 -23.19
N ASP A 397 16.92 2.99 -23.65
CA ASP A 397 17.35 4.39 -23.77
C ASP A 397 17.48 4.89 -25.23
N ASP A 398 17.03 4.08 -26.19
CA ASP A 398 17.09 4.42 -27.61
C ASP A 398 16.05 5.49 -28.02
N PRO A 399 16.25 6.19 -29.16
CA PRO A 399 15.35 7.26 -29.60
C PRO A 399 13.89 6.84 -29.82
N GLU A 400 13.62 5.62 -30.28
CA GLU A 400 12.24 5.14 -30.50
C GLU A 400 11.54 4.87 -29.16
N SER A 401 12.26 4.26 -28.21
CA SER A 401 11.78 4.10 -26.84
C SER A 401 11.45 5.44 -26.18
N TRP A 402 12.27 6.48 -26.39
CA TRP A 402 11.97 7.83 -25.93
C TRP A 402 10.73 8.44 -26.60
N ARG A 403 10.56 8.31 -27.92
CA ARG A 403 9.35 8.77 -28.61
C ARG A 403 8.07 8.15 -28.04
N ARG A 404 8.11 6.86 -27.72
CA ARG A 404 6.98 6.16 -27.07
C ARG A 404 6.79 6.64 -25.64
N ARG A 405 7.87 6.84 -24.89
CA ARG A 405 7.85 7.33 -23.51
C ARG A 405 7.27 8.74 -23.39
N ASP A 406 7.63 9.65 -24.29
CA ASP A 406 7.12 11.02 -24.32
C ASP A 406 5.60 11.05 -24.51
N LYS A 407 5.06 10.19 -25.38
CA LYS A 407 3.60 10.02 -25.54
C LYS A 407 2.93 9.47 -24.28
N LEU A 408 3.59 8.59 -23.54
CA LEU A 408 3.06 8.06 -22.28
C LEU A 408 3.12 9.10 -21.15
N LEU A 409 4.16 9.93 -21.10
CA LEU A 409 4.28 11.03 -20.12
C LEU A 409 3.12 12.01 -20.23
N LEU A 410 2.60 12.27 -21.43
CA LEU A 410 1.41 13.11 -21.63
C LEU A 410 0.12 12.47 -21.07
N LYS A 411 0.09 11.14 -20.92
CA LYS A 411 -1.10 10.38 -20.52
C LYS A 411 -1.11 9.99 -19.05
N ASP A 412 -0.04 9.36 -18.56
CA ASP A 412 0.11 8.94 -17.17
C ASP A 412 1.58 9.14 -16.74
N PRO A 413 1.95 10.37 -16.33
CA PRO A 413 3.32 10.66 -15.95
C PRO A 413 3.80 9.84 -14.74
N ALA A 414 2.92 9.63 -13.75
CA ALA A 414 3.24 8.92 -12.51
C ALA A 414 3.74 7.50 -12.76
N LEU A 415 3.16 6.83 -13.75
CA LEU A 415 3.58 5.53 -14.21
C LEU A 415 5.00 5.57 -14.81
N VAL A 416 5.22 6.47 -15.77
CA VAL A 416 6.46 6.52 -16.55
C VAL A 416 7.66 6.92 -15.68
N ILE A 417 7.48 7.86 -14.76
CA ILE A 417 8.57 8.36 -13.91
C ILE A 417 9.30 7.20 -13.22
N SER A 418 8.57 6.22 -12.71
CA SER A 418 9.17 5.07 -12.02
C SER A 418 10.04 4.17 -12.91
N SER A 419 9.82 4.19 -14.25
CA SER A 419 10.61 3.42 -15.20
C SER A 419 11.83 4.17 -15.77
N LEU A 420 12.03 5.43 -15.38
CA LEU A 420 13.19 6.24 -15.78
C LEU A 420 14.50 5.82 -15.11
N ARG A 421 14.44 4.94 -14.12
CA ARG A 421 15.62 4.46 -13.39
C ARG A 421 16.63 3.83 -14.35
N GLY A 422 17.88 4.30 -14.28
CA GLY A 422 19.01 3.75 -15.05
C GLY A 422 19.14 4.28 -16.48
N LEU A 423 18.38 5.32 -16.86
CA LEU A 423 18.49 6.00 -18.15
C LEU A 423 19.35 7.27 -18.06
N ALA A 424 19.75 7.80 -19.22
CA ALA A 424 20.55 9.02 -19.35
C ALA A 424 19.96 10.23 -18.60
N ILE A 425 20.77 10.84 -17.73
CA ILE A 425 20.34 11.85 -16.76
C ILE A 425 19.92 13.17 -17.43
N GLU A 426 20.47 13.50 -18.59
CA GLU A 426 20.21 14.73 -19.33
C GLU A 426 18.74 14.84 -19.74
N ARG A 427 18.09 13.69 -19.99
CA ARG A 427 16.66 13.60 -20.31
C ARG A 427 15.81 13.36 -19.07
N VAL A 428 16.33 12.63 -18.09
CA VAL A 428 15.58 12.24 -16.89
C VAL A 428 15.42 13.40 -15.91
N ASP A 429 16.48 14.16 -15.62
CA ASP A 429 16.47 15.16 -14.55
C ASP A 429 15.42 16.27 -14.74
N PRO A 430 15.24 16.85 -15.95
CA PRO A 430 14.16 17.81 -16.17
C PRO A 430 12.77 17.24 -15.91
N ILE A 431 12.56 15.95 -16.19
CA ILE A 431 11.29 15.26 -15.94
C ILE A 431 11.10 15.07 -14.44
N LEU A 432 12.12 14.61 -13.71
CA LEU A 432 12.03 14.41 -12.27
C LEU A 432 11.75 15.71 -11.53
N ALA A 433 12.47 16.79 -11.88
CA ALA A 433 12.25 18.11 -11.30
C ALA A 433 10.81 18.62 -11.54
N ARG A 434 10.30 18.48 -12.78
CA ARG A 434 8.93 18.90 -13.13
C ARG A 434 7.85 18.20 -12.30
N TYR A 435 8.06 16.94 -11.92
CA TYR A 435 7.04 16.12 -11.25
C TYR A 435 7.31 15.89 -9.76
N ALA A 436 8.37 16.46 -9.18
CA ALA A 436 8.76 16.28 -7.78
C ALA A 436 7.60 16.54 -6.82
N ALA A 437 6.95 17.70 -6.90
CA ALA A 437 5.81 18.04 -6.04
C ALA A 437 4.52 17.27 -6.36
N LEU A 438 4.33 16.83 -7.62
CA LEU A 438 3.07 16.22 -8.09
C LEU A 438 3.02 14.71 -7.85
N ALA A 439 4.16 14.04 -7.96
CA ALA A 439 4.33 12.60 -7.83
C ALA A 439 5.66 12.28 -7.12
N PRO A 440 5.83 12.73 -5.86
CA PRO A 440 7.12 12.64 -5.17
C PRO A 440 7.58 11.19 -4.98
N LYS A 441 6.65 10.26 -4.72
CA LYS A 441 7.00 8.86 -4.56
C LYS A 441 7.58 8.23 -5.84
N PRO A 442 6.93 8.32 -7.02
CA PRO A 442 7.56 7.90 -8.27
C PRO A 442 8.92 8.55 -8.54
N VAL A 443 9.07 9.85 -8.25
CA VAL A 443 10.35 10.55 -8.41
C VAL A 443 11.43 9.92 -7.53
N LEU A 444 11.19 9.75 -6.24
CA LEU A 444 12.12 9.08 -5.33
C LEU A 444 12.43 7.64 -5.75
N GLN A 445 11.47 6.93 -6.35
CA GLN A 445 11.70 5.59 -6.90
C GLN A 445 12.65 5.60 -8.11
N ALA A 446 12.60 6.63 -8.95
CA ALA A 446 13.49 6.80 -10.09
C ALA A 446 14.94 7.12 -9.66
N LEU A 447 15.12 7.70 -8.47
CA LEU A 447 16.43 8.05 -7.92
C LEU A 447 17.21 6.87 -7.33
N HIS A 448 16.63 5.67 -7.20
CA HIS A 448 17.34 4.51 -6.63
C HIS A 448 18.64 4.20 -7.39
N GLY A 449 19.74 4.16 -6.65
CA GLY A 449 21.08 3.92 -7.19
C GLY A 449 21.80 5.19 -7.69
N ARG A 450 21.20 6.37 -7.55
CA ARG A 450 21.82 7.65 -7.91
C ARG A 450 22.37 8.38 -6.68
N GLY A 451 23.67 8.62 -6.66
CA GLY A 451 24.40 9.38 -5.63
C GLY A 451 24.88 10.77 -6.08
N ASP A 452 24.43 11.26 -7.24
CA ASP A 452 24.80 12.58 -7.76
C ASP A 452 24.13 13.74 -7.00
N ALA A 453 24.68 14.95 -7.17
CA ALA A 453 24.23 16.15 -6.46
C ALA A 453 22.76 16.49 -6.75
N THR A 454 22.29 16.32 -7.99
CA THR A 454 20.90 16.57 -8.39
C THR A 454 19.94 15.61 -7.68
N ALA A 455 20.29 14.31 -7.65
CA ALA A 455 19.50 13.32 -6.93
C ALA A 455 19.39 13.64 -5.42
N HIS A 456 20.50 14.07 -4.80
CA HIS A 456 20.49 14.46 -3.39
C HIS A 456 19.73 15.77 -3.11
N ALA A 457 19.75 16.73 -4.03
CA ALA A 457 18.94 17.93 -3.94
C ALA A 457 17.43 17.60 -3.95
N LEU A 458 17.00 16.75 -4.89
CA LEU A 458 15.61 16.29 -4.96
C LEU A 458 15.18 15.52 -3.70
N ARG A 459 16.05 14.67 -3.13
CA ARG A 459 15.75 13.98 -1.86
C ARG A 459 15.51 14.95 -0.71
N ARG A 460 16.28 16.04 -0.63
CA ARG A 460 16.12 17.08 0.40
C ARG A 460 14.84 17.89 0.18
N GLU A 461 14.51 18.24 -1.05
CA GLU A 461 13.24 18.90 -1.39
C GLU A 461 12.04 18.05 -0.97
N LEU A 462 12.15 16.73 -1.10
CA LEU A 462 11.05 15.79 -0.89
C LEU A 462 10.99 15.15 0.51
N LEU A 463 11.66 15.72 1.52
CA LEU A 463 11.72 15.18 2.89
C LEU A 463 10.33 14.87 3.48
N ASP A 464 9.33 15.72 3.24
CA ASP A 464 7.96 15.56 3.75
C ASP A 464 7.15 14.43 3.09
N THR A 465 7.71 13.81 2.04
CA THR A 465 7.16 12.57 1.47
C THR A 465 7.23 11.42 2.47
N GLY A 466 8.20 11.48 3.39
CA GLY A 466 8.42 10.52 4.47
C GLY A 466 9.43 9.44 4.08
N ARG A 467 9.19 8.21 4.57
CA ARG A 467 10.14 7.10 4.51
C ARG A 467 10.62 6.74 3.09
N GLU A 468 9.84 7.10 2.05
CA GLU A 468 10.23 6.91 0.65
C GLU A 468 11.57 7.60 0.30
N VAL A 469 11.92 8.69 0.99
CA VAL A 469 13.23 9.35 0.82
C VAL A 469 14.35 8.40 1.25
N ILE A 470 14.19 7.75 2.40
CA ILE A 470 15.16 6.81 2.96
C ILE A 470 15.20 5.51 2.12
N ASP A 471 14.03 5.02 1.69
CA ASP A 471 13.95 3.88 0.75
C ASP A 471 14.81 4.16 -0.51
N SER A 472 14.84 5.41 -1.01
CA SER A 472 15.62 5.81 -2.19
C SER A 472 17.15 5.80 -2.01
N LEU A 473 17.64 5.66 -0.77
CA LEU A 473 19.06 5.65 -0.41
C LEU A 473 19.68 4.24 -0.40
N ILE A 474 18.89 3.18 -0.57
CA ILE A 474 19.38 1.79 -0.55
C ILE A 474 20.59 1.62 -1.48
N GLY A 475 21.69 1.11 -0.92
CA GLY A 475 22.96 0.87 -1.62
C GLY A 475 23.86 2.09 -1.84
N LEU A 476 23.47 3.29 -1.38
CA LEU A 476 24.32 4.49 -1.51
C LEU A 476 25.26 4.66 -0.32
N ASP A 477 26.54 4.78 -0.63
CA ASP A 477 27.65 5.00 0.32
C ASP A 477 28.36 6.33 0.03
N ASP A 478 27.67 7.44 0.27
CA ASP A 478 28.22 8.78 0.11
C ASP A 478 27.84 9.68 1.29
N PRO A 479 28.59 10.77 1.55
CA PRO A 479 28.33 11.63 2.71
C PRO A 479 26.92 12.21 2.78
N SER A 480 26.29 12.53 1.64
CA SER A 480 24.93 13.07 1.61
C SER A 480 23.91 11.99 1.97
N ALA A 481 24.09 10.75 1.48
CA ALA A 481 23.25 9.62 1.85
C ALA A 481 23.35 9.29 3.35
N TRP A 482 24.56 9.29 3.92
CA TRP A 482 24.76 9.10 5.36
C TRP A 482 24.11 10.23 6.19
N GLY A 483 24.28 11.49 5.78
CA GLY A 483 23.64 12.63 6.46
C GLY A 483 22.11 12.55 6.46
N LEU A 484 21.50 12.14 5.35
CA LEU A 484 20.03 11.94 5.30
C LEU A 484 19.56 10.77 6.19
N ARG A 485 20.33 9.68 6.30
CA ARG A 485 20.04 8.58 7.23
C ARG A 485 20.09 9.07 8.68
N GLU A 486 21.09 9.88 9.03
CA GLU A 486 21.23 10.46 10.37
C GLU A 486 20.08 11.42 10.70
N GLN A 487 19.73 12.31 9.77
CA GLN A 487 18.64 13.28 9.95
C GLN A 487 17.28 12.60 10.17
N LEU A 488 17.02 11.46 9.53
CA LEU A 488 15.72 10.78 9.56
C LEU A 488 15.67 9.56 10.49
N LEU A 489 16.75 9.31 11.23
CA LEU A 489 16.89 8.16 12.12
C LEU A 489 15.79 8.09 13.17
N GLU A 490 15.58 9.17 13.92
CA GLU A 490 14.61 9.20 15.03
C GLU A 490 13.17 8.97 14.54
N ARG A 491 12.85 9.48 13.35
CA ARG A 491 11.51 9.36 12.77
C ARG A 491 11.26 8.00 12.14
N TRP A 492 12.29 7.37 11.56
CA TRP A 492 12.14 6.17 10.74
C TRP A 492 13.26 5.12 10.95
N PRO A 493 13.54 4.68 12.18
CA PRO A 493 14.70 3.85 12.48
C PRO A 493 14.70 2.52 11.71
N SER A 494 13.54 1.88 11.58
CA SER A 494 13.40 0.64 10.81
C SER A 494 13.62 0.82 9.30
N THR A 495 13.31 2.00 8.75
CA THR A 495 13.57 2.29 7.33
C THR A 495 15.03 2.67 7.11
N VAL A 496 15.65 3.38 8.06
CA VAL A 496 17.09 3.66 8.03
C VAL A 496 17.88 2.35 8.07
N ALA A 497 17.57 1.44 9.01
CA ALA A 497 18.18 0.11 9.06
C ALA A 497 18.03 -0.65 7.74
N TRP A 498 16.86 -0.60 7.10
CA TRP A 498 16.64 -1.21 5.79
C TRP A 498 17.45 -0.56 4.66
N SER A 499 17.66 0.75 4.71
CA SER A 499 18.43 1.49 3.70
C SER A 499 19.92 1.16 3.66
N LEU A 500 20.43 0.44 4.66
CA LEU A 500 21.81 -0.05 4.73
C LEU A 500 22.02 -1.36 3.96
N GLY A 501 20.97 -1.93 3.37
CA GLY A 501 21.09 -3.12 2.53
C GLY A 501 22.12 -2.92 1.41
N GLY A 502 23.07 -3.86 1.30
CA GLY A 502 24.21 -3.77 0.38
C GLY A 502 25.44 -3.06 0.94
N LEU A 503 25.39 -2.53 2.17
CA LEU A 503 26.51 -1.85 2.85
C LEU A 503 27.02 -2.63 4.07
N GLY A 504 26.83 -3.95 4.10
CA GLY A 504 27.12 -4.79 5.28
C GLY A 504 28.56 -4.66 5.78
N ASP A 505 29.53 -4.61 4.86
CA ASP A 505 30.97 -4.55 5.17
C ASP A 505 31.48 -3.13 5.47
N HIS A 506 30.62 -2.11 5.36
CA HIS A 506 31.03 -0.72 5.56
C HIS A 506 31.20 -0.39 7.06
N PRO A 507 32.31 0.26 7.50
CA PRO A 507 32.61 0.48 8.92
C PRO A 507 31.53 1.22 9.72
N ARG A 508 30.76 2.10 9.06
CA ARG A 508 29.70 2.88 9.72
C ARG A 508 28.37 2.11 9.88
N THR A 509 28.22 0.96 9.22
CA THR A 509 26.94 0.23 9.17
C THR A 509 26.56 -0.33 10.54
N ALA A 510 27.48 -0.99 11.24
CA ALA A 510 27.23 -1.53 12.57
C ALA A 510 26.82 -0.43 13.57
N ALA A 511 27.55 0.69 13.59
CA ALA A 511 27.22 1.83 14.45
C ALA A 511 25.84 2.42 14.16
N MET A 512 25.44 2.52 12.88
CA MET A 512 24.11 3.00 12.52
C MET A 512 23.01 2.01 12.93
N LEU A 513 23.24 0.70 12.81
CA LEU A 513 22.29 -0.32 13.24
C LEU A 513 22.07 -0.29 14.76
N GLU A 514 23.12 -0.12 15.56
CA GLU A 514 22.98 0.06 17.02
C GLU A 514 22.21 1.33 17.37
N ARG A 515 22.46 2.43 16.66
CA ARG A 515 21.67 3.66 16.83
C ARG A 515 20.20 3.46 16.47
N CYS A 516 19.90 2.70 15.40
CA CYS A 516 18.52 2.33 15.05
C CYS A 516 17.86 1.52 16.17
N ARG A 517 18.57 0.56 16.78
CA ARG A 517 18.09 -0.21 17.94
C ARG A 517 17.79 0.72 19.12
N ALA A 518 18.72 1.61 19.46
CA ALA A 518 18.57 2.53 20.58
C ALA A 518 17.38 3.51 20.40
N CYS A 519 17.09 3.93 19.17
CA CYS A 519 15.96 4.82 18.89
C CYS A 519 14.59 4.13 19.04
N ALA A 520 14.51 2.82 18.82
CA ALA A 520 13.24 2.08 18.87
C ALA A 520 13.47 0.63 19.32
N PRO A 521 13.81 0.41 20.61
CA PRO A 521 14.24 -0.90 21.12
C PRO A 521 13.12 -1.95 21.09
N THR A 522 11.86 -1.51 21.15
CA THR A 522 10.68 -2.39 21.12
C THR A 522 10.11 -2.61 19.71
N ASP A 523 10.68 -2.00 18.68
CA ASP A 523 10.12 -2.02 17.32
C ASP A 523 10.56 -3.28 16.56
N LEU A 524 9.63 -4.20 16.35
CA LEU A 524 9.85 -5.47 15.67
C LEU A 524 10.35 -5.30 14.22
N PHE A 525 10.05 -4.19 13.56
CA PHE A 525 10.62 -3.92 12.24
C PHE A 525 12.12 -3.67 12.32
N VAL A 526 12.59 -2.99 13.37
CA VAL A 526 14.02 -2.80 13.64
C VAL A 526 14.65 -4.14 13.99
N SER A 527 14.09 -4.88 14.95
CA SER A 527 14.58 -6.20 15.37
C SER A 527 14.71 -7.17 14.19
N ARG A 528 13.71 -7.20 13.29
CA ARG A 528 13.77 -7.97 12.04
C ARG A 528 14.99 -7.62 11.19
N ARG A 529 15.32 -6.34 11.04
CA ARG A 529 16.46 -5.92 10.21
C ARG A 529 17.79 -6.27 10.84
N LEU A 530 17.89 -6.12 12.15
CA LEU A 530 19.08 -6.53 12.91
C LEU A 530 19.31 -8.04 12.79
N PHE A 531 18.24 -8.83 12.90
CA PHE A 531 18.29 -10.27 12.69
C PHE A 531 18.81 -10.63 11.27
N GLN A 532 18.32 -9.95 10.24
CA GLN A 532 18.81 -10.16 8.86
C GLN A 532 20.29 -9.78 8.67
N ALA A 533 20.73 -8.68 9.28
CA ALA A 533 22.12 -8.25 9.20
C ALA A 533 23.07 -9.25 9.88
N ALA A 534 22.68 -9.78 11.04
CA ALA A 534 23.44 -10.80 11.76
C ALA A 534 23.56 -12.11 10.95
N ALA A 535 22.48 -12.53 10.27
CA ALA A 535 22.48 -13.73 9.44
C ALA A 535 23.42 -13.62 8.21
N THR A 536 23.64 -12.40 7.68
CA THR A 536 24.57 -12.16 6.56
C THR A 536 26.04 -12.06 6.98
N SER A 537 26.33 -11.80 8.26
CA SER A 537 27.69 -11.72 8.80
C SER A 537 28.25 -13.04 9.33
N SER A 538 27.43 -14.09 9.43
CA SER A 538 27.89 -15.43 9.81
C SER A 538 28.48 -16.13 8.59
N PRO A 539 29.70 -16.74 8.67
CA PRO A 539 30.23 -17.54 7.58
C PRO A 539 29.26 -18.70 7.27
N PRO A 540 29.16 -19.15 6.01
CA PRO A 540 28.31 -20.29 5.68
C PRO A 540 28.75 -21.47 6.54
N VAL A 541 27.83 -21.97 7.36
CA VAL A 541 28.04 -23.19 8.14
C VAL A 541 28.33 -24.29 7.13
N THR A 542 29.60 -24.69 7.05
CA THR A 542 30.04 -25.87 6.32
C THR A 542 29.18 -27.04 6.78
N GLN A 543 28.37 -27.56 5.87
CA GLN A 543 27.70 -28.84 6.04
C GLN A 543 28.78 -29.88 6.36
N VAL A 544 28.76 -30.42 7.57
CA VAL A 544 29.55 -31.59 7.92
C VAL A 544 28.73 -32.81 7.46
N SER A 545 29.11 -33.36 6.31
CA SER A 545 28.81 -34.74 5.89
C SER A 545 29.79 -35.69 6.60
N PRO A 546 29.46 -36.98 6.80
CA PRO A 546 28.98 -37.91 5.77
C PRO A 546 27.46 -38.02 5.66
#